data_AF-A0A7J2TZS7-F1
#
_entry.id   AF-A0A7J2TZS7-F1
#
_cell.length_a   1.000
_cell.length_b   1.000
_cell.length_c   1.000
_cell.angle_alpha   90.00
_cell.angle_beta   90.00
_cell.angle_gamma   90.00
#
_symmetry.space_group_name_H-M   'P 1'
#
loop_
_entity.id
_entity.type
_entity.pdbx_description
1 polymer ?
#
loop_
_entity_poly.entity_id
_entity_poly.type
_entity_poly.pdbx_seq_one_letter_code
_entity_poly.pdbx_strand_id
1 'polypeptide(L)'
;MVTLSWLNLVTEIIRRSEDIYMYCPTCSSATQCTESLETATPIEIRVLNSCCACLIQLLIENFAEIPTLFIQSTSNEEEAIYILSDVLLDVSESSAIIIPKEKIREYLESLKEFEEEKVERIKQFIENILTINMSD
;
A
#
# COMPACT_ATOMS: atom_id res chain seq x y z
N MET A 1 -10.18 -13.31 11.51
CA MET A 1 -10.31 -12.49 10.29
C MET A 1 -9.19 -12.85 9.33
N VAL A 2 -9.46 -13.05 8.03
CA VAL A 2 -8.40 -13.33 7.06
C VAL A 2 -7.88 -11.98 6.55
N THR A 3 -6.74 -11.55 7.08
CA THR A 3 -6.06 -10.34 6.60
C THR A 3 -5.53 -10.56 5.19
N LEU A 4 -5.81 -9.65 4.25
CA LEU A 4 -5.26 -9.71 2.90
C LEU A 4 -3.72 -9.67 2.96
N SER A 5 -3.04 -10.53 2.21
CA SER A 5 -1.58 -10.54 2.06
C SER A 5 -1.14 -9.88 0.75
N TRP A 6 0.14 -9.52 0.66
CA TRP A 6 0.75 -9.04 -0.58
C TRP A 6 0.52 -10.02 -1.74
N LEU A 7 0.77 -11.31 -1.52
CA LEU A 7 0.55 -12.35 -2.53
C LEU A 7 -0.89 -12.35 -3.05
N ASN A 8 -1.87 -12.25 -2.15
CA ASN A 8 -3.29 -12.25 -2.53
C ASN A 8 -3.64 -10.99 -3.34
N LEU A 9 -3.15 -9.83 -2.92
CA LEU A 9 -3.34 -8.57 -3.65
C LEU A 9 -2.74 -8.65 -5.06
N VAL A 10 -1.47 -9.05 -5.19
CA VAL A 10 -0.78 -9.15 -6.48
C VAL A 10 -1.45 -10.18 -7.38
N THR A 11 -1.85 -11.33 -6.83
CA THR A 11 -2.58 -12.35 -7.59
C THR A 11 -3.86 -11.78 -8.17
N GLU A 12 -4.59 -10.97 -7.41
CA GLU A 12 -5.81 -10.33 -7.88
C GLU A 12 -5.54 -9.22 -8.91
N ILE A 13 -4.47 -8.44 -8.74
CA ILE A 13 -4.00 -7.46 -9.73
C ILE A 13 -3.70 -8.16 -11.05
N ILE A 14 -2.90 -9.22 -11.04
CA ILE A 14 -2.53 -9.96 -12.25
C ILE A 14 -3.77 -10.59 -12.89
N ARG A 15 -4.67 -11.18 -12.09
CA ARG A 15 -5.87 -11.85 -12.59
C ARG A 15 -6.85 -10.90 -13.26
N ARG A 16 -6.97 -9.67 -12.76
CA ARG A 16 -7.95 -8.68 -13.23
C ARG A 16 -7.34 -7.57 -14.08
N SER A 17 -6.02 -7.58 -14.32
CA SER A 17 -5.32 -6.46 -14.96
C SER A 17 -5.92 -6.05 -16.29
N GLU A 18 -6.34 -7.01 -17.12
CA GLU A 18 -7.01 -6.79 -18.41
C GLU A 18 -8.32 -6.01 -18.30
N ASP A 19 -9.05 -6.17 -17.19
CA ASP A 19 -10.32 -5.49 -16.95
C ASP A 19 -10.13 -4.15 -16.23
N ILE A 20 -9.18 -4.07 -15.30
CA ILE A 20 -9.06 -2.89 -14.41
C ILE A 20 -8.18 -1.77 -14.97
N TYR A 21 -7.23 -2.08 -15.86
CA TYR A 21 -6.27 -1.07 -16.32
C TYR A 21 -6.94 0.08 -17.08
N MET A 22 -8.08 -0.17 -17.72
CA MET A 22 -8.84 0.85 -18.45
C MET A 22 -9.44 1.93 -17.54
N TYR A 23 -9.59 1.63 -16.25
CA TYR A 23 -10.03 2.59 -15.23
C TYR A 23 -8.86 3.34 -14.59
N CYS A 24 -7.64 2.99 -14.97
CA CYS A 24 -6.44 3.61 -14.45
C CYS A 24 -5.86 4.63 -15.45
N PRO A 25 -5.88 5.94 -15.13
CA PRO A 25 -5.43 6.97 -16.08
C PRO A 25 -3.92 6.95 -16.34
N THR A 26 -3.14 6.26 -15.51
CA THR A 26 -1.66 6.24 -15.56
C THR A 26 -1.10 5.01 -16.28
N CYS A 27 -1.89 3.96 -16.47
CA CYS A 27 -1.47 2.76 -17.20
C CYS A 27 -1.78 2.87 -18.69
N SER A 28 -0.78 2.54 -19.52
CA SER A 28 -0.91 2.47 -20.99
C SER A 28 -1.26 1.07 -21.49
N SER A 29 -1.04 0.03 -20.68
CA SER A 29 -1.40 -1.35 -20.96
C SER A 29 -1.68 -2.12 -19.67
N ALA A 30 -2.35 -3.27 -19.79
CA ALA A 30 -2.57 -4.19 -18.67
C ALA A 30 -1.26 -4.75 -18.08
N THR A 31 -0.20 -4.85 -18.88
CA THR A 31 1.07 -5.47 -18.46
C THR A 31 2.05 -4.51 -17.81
N GLN A 32 1.90 -3.20 -18.03
CA GLN A 32 2.86 -2.18 -17.59
C GLN A 32 3.18 -2.27 -16.10
N CYS A 33 2.17 -2.49 -15.25
CA CYS A 33 2.41 -2.71 -13.83
C CYS A 33 2.73 -4.17 -13.52
N THR A 34 1.98 -5.14 -14.09
CA THR A 34 2.10 -6.54 -13.67
C THR A 34 3.47 -7.16 -13.96
N GLU A 35 4.19 -6.67 -14.96
CA GLU A 35 5.58 -7.07 -15.24
C GLU A 35 6.55 -6.65 -14.13
N SER A 36 6.21 -5.61 -13.38
CA SER A 36 7.00 -5.07 -12.27
C SER A 36 6.59 -5.64 -10.90
N LEU A 37 5.45 -6.34 -10.83
CA LEU A 37 4.94 -6.93 -9.60
C LEU A 37 5.46 -8.35 -9.41
N GLU A 38 6.12 -8.57 -8.28
CA GLU A 38 6.52 -9.90 -7.84
C GLU A 38 5.47 -10.46 -6.89
N THR A 39 5.09 -11.73 -7.07
CA THR A 39 4.15 -12.42 -6.18
C THR A 39 4.75 -12.76 -4.82
N ALA A 40 6.08 -12.85 -4.74
CA ALA A 40 6.78 -12.98 -3.47
C ALA A 40 6.70 -11.65 -2.70
N THR A 41 6.45 -11.73 -1.39
CA THR A 41 6.53 -10.57 -0.50
C THR A 41 7.93 -9.96 -0.59
N PRO A 42 8.07 -8.66 -0.89
CA PRO A 42 9.37 -8.01 -0.95
C PRO A 42 10.11 -8.12 0.38
N ILE A 43 11.44 -8.28 0.32
CA ILE A 43 12.31 -8.30 1.51
C ILE A 43 12.82 -6.87 1.83
N GLU A 44 12.92 -6.04 0.79
CA GLU A 44 13.32 -4.64 0.90
C GLU A 44 12.16 -3.70 0.56
N ILE A 45 12.27 -2.45 1.01
CA ILE A 45 11.32 -1.39 0.64
C ILE A 45 11.40 -1.18 -0.87
N ARG A 46 10.24 -1.21 -1.54
CA ARG A 46 10.16 -1.01 -2.99
C ARG A 46 9.25 0.16 -3.32
N VAL A 47 9.67 0.96 -4.30
CA VAL A 47 8.86 2.03 -4.87
C VAL A 47 8.35 1.57 -6.23
N LEU A 48 7.05 1.63 -6.41
CA LEU A 48 6.35 1.38 -7.66
C LEU A 48 5.89 2.70 -8.26
N ASN A 49 5.77 2.71 -9.59
CA ASN A 49 5.31 3.88 -10.34
C ASN A 49 3.81 4.15 -10.16
N SER A 50 3.34 5.28 -10.68
CA SER A 50 1.95 5.71 -10.63
C SER A 50 0.95 4.75 -11.31
N CYS A 51 1.36 3.98 -12.32
CA CYS A 51 0.51 2.93 -12.91
C CYS A 51 0.21 1.85 -11.87
N CYS A 52 1.24 1.36 -11.17
CA CYS A 52 1.02 0.38 -10.12
C CYS A 52 0.27 0.93 -8.90
N ALA A 53 0.56 2.18 -8.49
CA ALA A 53 -0.16 2.82 -7.39
C ALA A 53 -1.66 2.85 -7.65
N CYS A 54 -2.03 3.27 -8.86
CA CYS A 54 -3.40 3.34 -9.32
C CYS A 54 -4.08 1.96 -9.39
N LEU A 55 -3.43 0.93 -9.94
CA LEU A 55 -4.01 -0.43 -9.96
C LEU A 55 -4.18 -1.01 -8.55
N ILE A 56 -3.21 -0.77 -7.66
CA ILE A 56 -3.29 -1.18 -6.26
C ILE A 56 -4.50 -0.50 -5.62
N GLN A 57 -4.67 0.81 -5.78
CA GLN A 57 -5.76 1.56 -5.18
C GLN A 57 -7.14 1.10 -5.71
N LEU A 58 -7.29 0.95 -7.03
CA LEU A 58 -8.54 0.45 -7.64
C LEU A 58 -8.94 -0.93 -7.12
N LEU A 59 -7.97 -1.79 -6.80
CA LEU A 59 -8.28 -3.13 -6.29
C LEU A 59 -8.43 -3.19 -4.79
N ILE A 60 -7.59 -2.50 -4.04
CA ILE A 60 -7.57 -2.56 -2.58
C ILE A 60 -8.90 -2.04 -1.99
N GLU A 61 -9.53 -1.07 -2.65
CA GLU A 61 -10.85 -0.54 -2.29
C GLU A 61 -11.98 -1.57 -2.42
N ASN A 62 -11.79 -2.67 -3.16
CA ASN A 62 -12.77 -3.76 -3.20
C ASN A 62 -12.72 -4.67 -1.96
N PHE A 63 -11.74 -4.49 -1.08
CA PHE A 63 -11.58 -5.29 0.13
C PHE A 63 -11.99 -4.47 1.35
N ALA A 64 -13.26 -4.62 1.76
CA ALA A 64 -13.87 -3.84 2.83
C ALA A 64 -13.20 -3.97 4.22
N GLU A 65 -12.37 -4.99 4.44
CA GLU A 65 -11.76 -5.30 5.74
C GLU A 65 -10.30 -4.82 5.86
N ILE A 66 -9.75 -4.14 4.85
CA ILE A 66 -8.37 -3.65 4.93
C ILE A 66 -8.34 -2.38 5.77
N PRO A 67 -7.55 -2.33 6.85
CA PRO A 67 -7.36 -1.10 7.58
C PRO A 67 -6.71 -0.06 6.66
N THR A 68 -7.35 1.11 6.57
CA THR A 68 -6.88 2.25 5.78
C THR A 68 -6.78 3.52 6.63
N LEU A 69 -5.71 4.29 6.42
CA LEU A 69 -5.52 5.62 6.98
C LEU A 69 -5.26 6.61 5.83
N PHE A 70 -6.07 7.65 5.72
CA PHE A 70 -5.85 8.75 4.77
C PHE A 70 -5.06 9.87 5.44
N ILE A 71 -3.98 10.30 4.78
CA ILE A 71 -3.08 11.35 5.26
C ILE A 71 -2.89 12.37 4.13
N GLN A 72 -2.81 13.64 4.49
CA GLN A 72 -2.35 14.67 3.56
C GLN A 72 -0.85 14.83 3.75
N SER A 73 -0.08 14.58 2.70
CA SER A 73 1.37 14.73 2.70
C SER A 73 1.78 16.21 2.71
N THR A 74 3.05 16.45 3.00
CA THR A 74 3.64 17.80 2.94
C THR A 74 3.65 18.41 1.53
N SER A 75 3.53 17.58 0.48
CA SER A 75 3.38 18.01 -0.91
C SER A 75 1.93 18.35 -1.29
N ASN A 76 0.99 18.33 -0.34
CA ASN A 76 -0.46 18.42 -0.54
C ASN A 76 -1.06 17.28 -1.39
N GLU A 77 -0.32 16.21 -1.65
CA GLU A 77 -0.88 14.99 -2.24
C GLU A 77 -1.61 14.20 -1.14
N GLU A 78 -2.80 13.68 -1.47
CA GLU A 78 -3.48 12.72 -0.61
C GLU A 78 -2.80 11.36 -0.72
N GLU A 79 -2.53 10.77 0.42
CA GLU A 79 -1.92 9.45 0.55
C GLU A 79 -2.84 8.53 1.35
N ALA A 80 -2.85 7.27 0.96
CA ALA A 80 -3.56 6.22 1.65
C ALA A 80 -2.56 5.17 2.14
N ILE A 81 -2.57 4.96 3.46
CA ILE A 81 -1.79 3.93 4.13
C ILE A 81 -2.66 2.71 4.34
N TYR A 82 -2.26 1.56 3.78
CA TYR A 82 -2.95 0.29 3.92
C TYR A 82 -2.11 -0.71 4.69
N ILE A 83 -2.71 -1.49 5.58
CA ILE A 83 -2.01 -2.54 6.33
C ILE A 83 -2.49 -3.92 5.89
N LEU A 84 -1.58 -4.65 5.24
CA LEU A 84 -1.75 -6.04 4.87
C LEU A 84 -1.15 -6.96 5.94
N SER A 85 -1.32 -8.28 5.76
CA SER A 85 -0.83 -9.28 6.70
C SER A 85 0.70 -9.32 6.83
N ASP A 86 1.42 -8.86 5.81
CA ASP A 86 2.87 -9.00 5.64
C ASP A 86 3.58 -7.72 5.20
N VAL A 87 2.85 -6.72 4.69
CA VAL A 87 3.39 -5.42 4.28
C VAL A 87 2.50 -4.25 4.73
N LEU A 88 3.07 -3.07 4.80
CA LEU A 88 2.38 -1.78 4.79
C LEU A 88 2.54 -1.17 3.40
N LEU A 89 1.48 -0.57 2.88
CA LEU A 89 1.50 0.16 1.61
C LEU A 89 1.29 1.64 1.90
N ASP A 90 2.15 2.49 1.35
CA ASP A 90 1.96 3.94 1.28
C ASP A 90 1.68 4.31 -0.18
N VAL A 91 0.45 4.71 -0.49
CA VAL A 91 -0.02 4.89 -1.87
C VAL A 91 -0.47 6.33 -2.07
N SER A 92 0.12 7.00 -3.04
CA SER A 92 -0.28 8.31 -3.54
C SER A 92 -0.70 8.22 -5.01
N GLU A 93 -1.14 9.33 -5.60
CA GLU A 93 -1.38 9.41 -7.04
C GLU A 93 -0.11 9.19 -7.87
N SER A 94 1.05 9.56 -7.30
CA SER A 94 2.34 9.60 -7.98
C SER A 94 3.14 8.30 -7.85
N SER A 95 2.95 7.54 -6.75
CA SER A 95 3.70 6.31 -6.49
C SER A 95 3.04 5.41 -5.45
N ALA A 96 3.52 4.16 -5.36
CA ALA A 96 3.20 3.29 -4.25
C ALA A 96 4.48 2.72 -3.65
N ILE A 97 4.62 2.82 -2.34
CA ILE A 97 5.74 2.28 -1.60
C ILE A 97 5.25 1.03 -0.88
N ILE A 98 5.96 -0.08 -1.08
CA ILE A 98 5.73 -1.35 -0.40
C ILE A 98 6.76 -1.45 0.71
N ILE A 99 6.29 -1.52 1.95
CA ILE A 99 7.13 -1.59 3.14
C ILE A 99 6.90 -2.95 3.81
N PRO A 100 7.86 -3.89 3.73
CA PRO A 100 7.79 -5.15 4.46
C PRO A 100 7.60 -4.90 5.96
N LYS A 101 6.81 -5.72 6.65
CA LYS A 101 6.52 -5.51 8.09
C LYS A 101 7.77 -5.34 8.95
N GLU A 102 8.82 -6.10 8.65
CA GLU A 102 10.10 -6.07 9.34
C GLU A 102 10.86 -4.74 9.13
N LYS A 103 10.54 -4.00 8.08
CA LYS A 103 11.17 -2.75 7.65
C LYS A 103 10.35 -1.50 7.98
N ILE A 104 9.18 -1.63 8.61
CA ILE A 104 8.31 -0.49 8.96
C ILE A 104 9.05 0.54 9.82
N ARG A 105 9.86 0.08 10.79
CA ARG A 105 10.63 1.00 11.64
C ARG A 105 11.62 1.83 10.82
N GLU A 106 12.36 1.18 9.92
CA GLU A 106 13.34 1.81 9.03
C GLU A 106 12.67 2.89 8.15
N TYR A 107 11.51 2.56 7.58
CA TYR A 107 10.71 3.50 6.80
C TYR A 107 10.26 4.71 7.64
N LEU A 108 9.68 4.50 8.82
CA LEU A 108 9.25 5.59 9.69
C LEU A 108 10.40 6.49 10.16
N GLU A 109 11.58 5.91 10.41
CA GLU A 109 12.79 6.66 10.74
C GLU A 109 13.23 7.55 9.57
N SER A 110 13.15 7.05 8.34
CA SER A 110 13.49 7.83 7.13
C SER A 110 12.56 9.03 6.89
N LEU A 111 11.29 8.94 7.30
CA LEU A 111 10.32 10.03 7.16
C LEU A 111 10.40 11.07 8.28
N LYS A 112 10.91 10.69 9.45
CA LYS A 112 10.82 11.52 10.67
C LYS A 112 11.43 12.90 10.52
N GLU A 113 12.45 13.06 9.68
CA GLU A 113 13.13 14.34 9.44
C GLU A 113 12.29 15.34 8.64
N PHE A 114 11.31 14.86 7.86
CA PHE A 114 10.56 15.68 6.90
C PHE A 114 9.04 15.66 7.14
N GLU A 115 8.52 14.58 7.73
CA GLU A 115 7.09 14.33 7.86
C GLU A 115 6.71 13.77 9.26
N GLU A 116 7.19 14.43 10.32
CA GLU A 116 6.98 13.98 11.72
C GLU A 116 5.49 13.73 12.05
N GLU A 117 4.58 14.59 11.58
CA GLU A 117 3.14 14.41 11.79
C GLU A 117 2.61 13.14 11.11
N LYS A 118 3.01 12.86 9.86
CA LYS A 118 2.65 11.63 9.13
C LYS A 118 3.13 10.41 9.90
N VAL A 119 4.38 10.44 10.37
CA VAL A 119 4.98 9.35 11.16
C VAL A 119 4.15 9.03 12.40
N GLU A 120 3.76 10.05 13.17
CA GLU A 120 2.96 9.80 14.38
C GLU A 120 1.55 9.30 14.08
N ARG A 121 0.92 9.76 13.01
CA ARG A 121 -0.37 9.23 12.56
C ARG A 121 -0.28 7.77 12.15
N ILE A 122 0.77 7.39 11.41
CA ILE A 122 0.99 5.98 11.01
C ILE A 122 1.22 5.10 12.23
N LYS A 123 2.01 5.55 13.23
CA LYS A 123 2.24 4.79 14.46
C LYS A 123 0.95 4.54 15.24
N GLN A 124 0.17 5.60 15.49
CA GLN A 124 -1.11 5.49 16.19
C GLN A 124 -2.05 4.53 15.48
N PHE A 125 -2.07 4.59 14.14
CA PHE A 125 -2.88 3.70 13.33
C PHE A 125 -2.45 2.23 13.45
N ILE A 126 -1.16 1.93 13.38
CA ILE A 126 -0.62 0.59 13.59
C ILE A 126 -0.96 0.07 15.00
N GLU A 127 -0.75 0.89 16.04
CA GLU A 127 -1.04 0.53 17.44
C GLU A 127 -2.52 0.20 17.66
N ASN A 128 -3.42 0.99 17.07
CA ASN A 128 -4.87 0.76 17.16
C ASN A 128 -5.25 -0.60 16.53
N ILE A 129 -4.69 -0.93 15.38
CA ILE A 129 -4.95 -2.22 14.71
C ILE A 129 -4.43 -3.39 15.53
N LEU A 130 -3.23 -3.27 16.11
CA LEU A 130 -2.67 -4.31 16.97
C LEU A 130 -3.50 -4.53 18.24
N THR A 131 -4.02 -3.45 18.83
CA THR A 131 -4.85 -3.51 20.04
C THR A 131 -6.20 -4.19 19.77
N ILE A 132 -6.81 -3.92 18.61
CA ILE A 132 -8.04 -4.60 18.16
C ILE A 132 -7.80 -6.12 18.03
N ASN A 133 -6.68 -6.53 17.44
CA ASN A 133 -6.35 -7.94 17.25
C ASN A 133 -5.98 -8.71 18.53
N MET A 134 -5.79 -8.02 19.66
CA MET A 134 -5.50 -8.65 20.97
C MET A 134 -6.71 -8.73 21.90
N SER A 135 -7.85 -8.14 21.50
CA SER A 135 -9.06 -8.05 22.32
C SER A 135 -10.14 -9.07 21.93
N ASP A 136 -9.87 -9.88 20.90
CA ASP A 136 -10.68 -11.02 20.41
C ASP A 136 -10.01 -12.35 20.78
#